data_AF-A0A645B2R7-F1
#
_entry.id   AF-A0A645B2R7-F1
#
_cell.length_a   1.000
_cell.length_b   1.000
_cell.length_c   1.000
_cell.angle_alpha   90.00
_cell.angle_beta   90.00
_cell.angle_gamma   90.00
#
_symmetry.space_group_name_H-M   'P 1'
#
loop_
_entity.id
_entity.type
_entity.pdbx_description
1 polymer ?
#
loop_
_entity_poly.entity_id
_entity_poly.type
_entity_poly.pdbx_seq_one_letter_code
_entity_poly.pdbx_strand_id
1 'polypeptide(L)' 'MNNNKVIATIDISRPSGRKIVRELQNKRAVKLQYPLPEGKNYTLEEVYEKGLDKLSEHYGVDMRQLKSEL' A
#
# COMPACT_ATOMS: atom_id res chain seq x y z
N MET A 1 0.35 -32.62 -17.19
CA MET A 1 0.66 -31.26 -16.69
C MET A 1 1.84 -31.38 -15.74
N ASN A 2 3.03 -30.89 -16.12
CA ASN A 2 4.20 -30.94 -15.24
C ASN A 2 4.06 -29.89 -14.14
N ASN A 3 3.48 -30.29 -13.01
CA ASN A 3 3.32 -29.46 -11.82
C ASN A 3 4.66 -29.36 -11.05
N ASN A 4 5.71 -28.86 -11.69
CA ASN A 4 7.04 -28.71 -11.07
C ASN A 4 7.18 -27.39 -10.28
N LYS A 5 6.07 -26.78 -9.85
CA LYS A 5 6.04 -25.51 -9.14
C LYS A 5 5.26 -25.66 -7.84
N VAL A 6 5.84 -25.19 -6.74
CA VAL A 6 5.21 -25.13 -5.42
C VAL A 6 5.07 -23.67 -5.02
N ILE A 7 3.90 -23.26 -4.54
CA ILE A 7 3.65 -21.94 -3.99
C ILE A 7 3.65 -22.06 -2.47
N ALA A 8 4.49 -21.26 -1.80
CA ALA A 8 4.58 -21.22 -0.35
C ALA A 8 4.32 -19.78 0.15
N THR A 9 3.48 -19.65 1.17
CA THR A 9 3.22 -18.37 1.85
C THR A 9 4.11 -18.29 3.09
N ILE A 10 4.88 -17.20 3.21
CA ILE A 10 5.81 -16.99 4.32
C ILE A 10 5.28 -15.85 5.19
N ASP A 11 5.05 -16.13 6.47
CA ASP A 11 4.72 -15.11 7.46
C ASP A 11 5.97 -14.31 7.85
N ILE A 12 6.00 -13.02 7.47
CA ILE A 12 7.12 -12.10 7.73
C ILE A 12 6.98 -11.31 9.04
N SER A 13 5.93 -11.55 9.84
CA SER A 13 5.77 -10.91 11.15
C SER A 13 6.92 -11.27 12.10
N ARG A 14 7.48 -12.47 11.93
CA ARG A 14 8.56 -13.01 12.78
C ARG A 14 9.95 -12.80 12.14
N PRO A 15 11.01 -12.66 12.96
CA PRO A 15 12.39 -12.58 12.45
C PRO A 15 12.79 -13.78 11.58
N SER A 16 12.30 -14.98 11.91
CA SER A 16 12.55 -16.20 11.15
C SER A 16 11.99 -16.13 9.73
N GLY A 17 10.76 -15.65 9.56
CA GLY A 17 10.16 -15.46 8.25
C GLY A 17 10.91 -14.44 7.40
N ARG A 18 11.32 -13.32 7.99
CA ARG A 18 12.16 -12.31 7.30
C ARG A 18 13.51 -12.88 6.86
N LYS A 19 14.12 -13.77 7.66
CA LYS A 19 15.36 -14.45 7.28
C LYS A 19 15.17 -15.35 6.06
N ILE A 20 14.10 -16.14 6.02
CA ILE A 20 13.77 -17.01 4.89
C ILE A 20 13.56 -16.18 3.61
N VAL A 21 12.79 -15.09 3.69
CA VAL A 21 12.58 -14.21 2.52
C VAL A 21 13.89 -13.63 2.01
N ARG A 22 14.78 -13.15 2.89
CA ARG A 22 16.12 -12.66 2.51
C ARG A 22 16.97 -13.71 1.81
N GLU A 23 16.94 -14.95 2.29
CA GLU A 23 17.68 -16.06 1.66
C GLU A 23 17.11 -16.44 0.28
N LEU A 24 15.79 -16.36 0.12
CA LEU A 24 15.11 -16.66 -1.14
C LEU A 24 15.23 -15.54 -2.18
N GLN A 25 15.34 -14.28 -1.75
CA GLN A 25 15.45 -13.11 -2.63
C GLN A 25 16.67 -13.18 -3.56
N ASN A 26 17.76 -13.81 -3.12
CA ASN A 26 19.00 -13.92 -3.91
C ASN A 26 18.99 -15.13 -4.88
N LYS A 27 17.94 -15.94 -4.89
CA LYS A 27 17.86 -17.15 -5.73
C LYS A 27 17.08 -16.88 -7.01
N ARG A 28 17.72 -17.06 -8.17
CA ARG A 28 17.08 -16.91 -9.51
C ARG A 28 15.86 -17.81 -9.74
N ALA A 29 15.77 -18.93 -9.01
CA ALA A 29 14.68 -19.89 -9.16
C ALA A 29 13.37 -19.48 -8.45
N VAL A 30 13.37 -18.39 -7.67
CA VAL A 30 12.24 -18.00 -6.82
C VAL A 30 11.62 -16.70 -7.32
N LYS A 31 10.30 -16.66 -7.41
CA LYS A 31 9.53 -15.43 -7.64
C LYS A 31 8.80 -15.05 -6.36
N LEU A 32 9.25 -13.98 -5.70
CA LEU A 32 8.57 -13.41 -4.54
C LEU A 32 7.42 -12.53 -5.01
N GLN A 33 6.22 -12.74 -4.46
CA GLN A 33 5.07 -11.87 -4.65
C GLN A 33 4.66 -11.36 -3.28
N TYR A 34 4.70 -10.04 -3.10
CA TYR A 34 4.18 -9.40 -1.90
C TYR A 34 2.72 -9.02 -2.18
N PRO A 35 1.75 -9.56 -1.43
CA PRO A 35 0.39 -9.09 -1.55
C PRO A 35 0.37 -7.59 -1.20
N LEU A 36 -0.33 -6.79 -2.00
CA LEU A 36 -0.64 -5.43 -1.64
C LEU A 36 -1.43 -5.46 -0.32
N PRO A 37 -1.18 -4.53 0.62
CA PRO A 37 -1.99 -4.44 1.83
C PRO A 37 -3.45 -4.31 1.43
N GLU A 38 -4.34 -5.06 2.10
CA GLU A 38 -5.79 -4.88 1.97
C GLU A 38 -6.17 -3.54 2.59
N GLY A 39 -6.01 -2.48 1.80
CA GLY A 39 -6.40 -1.12 2.11
C GLY A 39 -7.25 -0.58 0.97
N LYS A 40 -8.20 0.29 1.29
CA LYS A 40 -8.88 1.08 0.26
C LYS A 40 -7.81 1.90 -0.44
N ASN A 41 -7.59 1.64 -1.73
CA ASN A 41 -6.76 2.50 -2.56
C ASN A 41 -7.53 3.79 -2.73
N TYR A 42 -7.17 4.82 -1.97
CA TYR A 42 -7.67 6.16 -2.20
C TYR A 42 -6.90 6.78 -3.36
N THR A 43 -7.60 7.35 -4.33
CA THR A 43 -6.94 8.17 -5.34
C THR A 43 -6.39 9.45 -4.69
N LEU A 44 -5.37 10.06 -5.31
CA LEU A 44 -4.81 11.33 -4.82
C LEU A 44 -5.91 12.39 -4.68
N GLU A 45 -6.85 12.40 -5.62
CA GLU A 45 -8.02 13.28 -5.65
C GLU A 45 -8.95 13.04 -4.44
N GLU A 46 -9.27 11.79 -4.11
CA GLU A 46 -10.10 11.46 -2.94
C GLU A 46 -9.46 11.87 -1.62
N VAL A 47 -8.14 11.71 -1.50
CA VAL A 47 -7.40 12.16 -0.30
C VAL A 47 -7.38 13.68 -0.23
N TYR A 48 -7.20 14.34 -1.37
CA TYR A 48 -7.17 15.80 -1.46
C TYR A 48 -8.52 16.42 -1.09
N GLU A 49 -9.63 15.92 -1.62
CA GLU A 49 -10.98 16.39 -1.30
C GLU A 49 -11.32 16.18 0.19
N LYS A 50 -11.01 15.00 0.75
CA LYS A 50 -11.18 14.75 2.20
C LYS A 50 -10.30 15.67 3.05
N GLY A 51 -9.11 16.02 2.55
CA GLY A 51 -8.22 16.97 3.20
C GLY A 51 -8.84 18.37 3.22
N LEU A 52 -9.41 18.81 2.10
CA LEU A 52 -10.11 20.08 2.01
C LEU A 52 -11.34 20.13 2.91
N ASP A 53 -12.16 19.08 2.95
CA ASP A 53 -13.34 19.02 3.82
C ASP A 53 -12.93 19.16 5.31
N LYS A 54 -11.89 18.46 5.74
CA LYS A 54 -11.37 18.58 7.12
C LYS A 54 -10.81 19.95 7.44
N LEU A 55 -10.10 20.56 6.49
CA LEU A 55 -9.56 21.91 6.68
C LEU A 55 -10.70 22.94 6.73
N SER A 56 -11.71 22.80 5.89
CA SER A 56 -12.89 23.66 5.90
C SER A 56 -13.65 23.56 7.22
N GLU A 57 -13.81 22.36 7.77
CA GLU A 57 -14.42 22.14 9.09
C GLU A 57 -13.59 22.75 10.22
N HIS A 58 -12.26 22.60 10.18
CA HIS A 58 -11.37 23.08 11.23
C HIS A 58 -11.22 24.61 11.26
N TYR A 59 -11.23 25.25 10.10
CA TYR A 59 -11.06 26.71 9.98
C TYR A 59 -12.38 27.45 9.81
N GLY A 60 -13.50 26.75 9.61
CA GLY A 60 -14.83 27.34 9.40
C GLY A 60 -14.93 28.16 8.09
N VAL A 61 -14.02 27.94 7.15
CA VAL A 61 -13.91 28.65 5.87
C VAL A 61 -13.94 27.64 4.75
N ASP A 62 -14.66 27.90 3.66
CA ASP A 62 -14.65 27.00 2.51
C ASP A 62 -13.31 27.10 1.77
N MET A 63 -12.42 26.15 2.03
CA MET A 63 -11.09 26.06 1.41
C MET A 63 -11.17 25.85 -0.11
N ARG A 64 -12.32 25.41 -0.66
CA ARG A 64 -12.53 25.32 -2.11
C ARG A 64 -12.72 26.69 -2.75
N GLN A 65 -13.35 27.62 -2.03
CA GLN A 65 -13.54 29.01 -2.50
C GLN A 65 -12.22 29.77 -2.48
N LEU A 66 -11.41 29.59 -1.43
CA LEU A 66 -10.10 30.23 -1.30
C LEU A 66 -9.12 29.82 -2.39
N LYS A 67 -9.23 28.57 -2.89
CA LYS A 67 -8.44 28.10 -4.04
C LYS A 67 -8.86 28.74 -5.36
N SER A 68 -10.11 29.17 -5.50
CA SER A 68 -10.61 29.78 -6.74
C SER A 68 -10.26 31.27 -6.87
N GLU A 69 -9.82 31.90 -5.79
CA GLU A 69 -9.39 33.31 -5.76
C GLU A 69 -7.86 33.48 -5.98
N LEU A 70 -7.13 32.36 -6.14
CA LEU A 70 -5.67 32.31 -6.36
C LEU A 70 -5.33 31.97 -7.82
#